data_AF-A0A1Z4QUM7-F1
#
_entry.id   AF-A0A1Z4QUM7-F1
#
_cell.length_a   1.000
_cell.length_b   1.000
_cell.length_c   1.000
_cell.angle_alpha   90.00
_cell.angle_beta   90.00
_cell.angle_gamma   90.00
#
_symmetry.space_group_name_H-M   'P 1'
#
loop_
_entity.id
_entity.type
_entity.pdbx_description
1 polymer ?
#
loop_
_entity_poly.entity_id
_entity_poly.type
_entity_poly.pdbx_seq_one_letter_code
_entity_poly.pdbx_strand_id
1 'polypeptide(L)'
;MVKSKVTNNSNRPNQSTAKTPASKPKAAKAKATDTDAYDFEGTEFEIDPELFNDNYNQVRKPILPYGIVVNDKPAGLLIPEDQLEKAGWLEMPGEDDLTTVTLTEDVTGLLITEGRLLVLAFAPEYIRYKSDVEEVGGSFVGFYEDYRHRLDKKTMDVCSEHALMFLDDKNQPLHTTPVVVRFKNVALWSFKSVREEFYRSLEKTFADYFQVPFSGKSDKWRSLGVLEVEFKAIKEGEGKNKHNCCKTVAYTKPTVENLSQLYLGTVTAKSLIWQQHDAIAGFNEPQSLPALPGESVSVDVEVLPPNKNKNKTQSVRKSKPATKPPRKIQLIDDDDFLDETDDLEAELDDDDFEEEDDELDDEE
;
A
#
# COMPACT_ATOMS: atom_id res chain seq x y z
N MET A 1 21.22 32.77 -55.62
CA MET A 1 22.09 33.60 -56.51
C MET A 1 21.65 35.04 -56.27
N VAL A 2 22.42 35.89 -55.60
CA VAL A 2 23.49 36.76 -56.12
C VAL A 2 24.48 37.09 -54.99
N LYS A 3 25.77 37.14 -55.31
CA LYS A 3 26.92 37.48 -54.42
C LYS A 3 27.22 38.99 -54.44
N SER A 4 27.82 39.54 -53.37
CA SER A 4 28.98 40.50 -53.31
C SER A 4 29.15 40.98 -51.84
N LYS A 5 30.19 40.64 -51.04
CA LYS A 5 31.61 41.11 -50.94
C LYS A 5 31.74 42.64 -50.75
N VAL A 6 32.38 43.23 -49.71
CA VAL A 6 33.84 43.38 -49.41
C VAL A 6 34.00 44.19 -48.07
N THR A 7 34.57 43.64 -46.97
CA THR A 7 35.90 43.82 -46.28
C THR A 7 36.34 45.15 -45.60
N ASN A 8 36.80 45.00 -44.34
CA ASN A 8 38.12 45.37 -43.74
C ASN A 8 38.36 46.59 -42.78
N ASN A 9 39.15 46.26 -41.73
CA ASN A 9 40.15 47.03 -40.94
C ASN A 9 39.68 48.05 -39.88
N SER A 10 40.37 48.34 -38.77
CA SER A 10 41.53 47.76 -38.03
C SER A 10 41.79 48.63 -36.78
N ASN A 11 42.52 48.08 -35.79
CA ASN A 11 43.47 48.73 -34.86
C ASN A 11 43.03 49.34 -33.50
N ARG A 12 43.67 48.75 -32.47
CA ARG A 12 44.02 49.14 -31.07
C ARG A 12 45.14 50.24 -31.06
N PRO A 13 45.86 50.62 -29.96
CA PRO A 13 45.73 50.43 -28.48
C PRO A 13 46.15 51.66 -27.60
N ASN A 14 46.08 51.53 -26.25
CA ASN A 14 47.09 51.89 -25.19
C ASN A 14 46.42 52.27 -23.84
N GLN A 15 47.04 52.36 -22.67
CA GLN A 15 47.98 51.60 -21.80
C GLN A 15 48.30 52.55 -20.59
N SER A 16 48.43 52.06 -19.33
CA SER A 16 49.17 52.62 -18.14
C SER A 16 48.50 52.15 -16.83
N THR A 17 49.01 51.31 -15.89
CA THR A 17 50.15 51.35 -14.92
C THR A 17 50.19 52.63 -14.04
N ALA A 18 50.49 52.69 -12.72
CA ALA A 18 50.77 51.75 -11.60
C ALA A 18 50.81 52.56 -10.25
N LYS A 19 50.73 51.89 -9.08
CA LYS A 19 51.57 52.06 -7.84
C LYS A 19 50.82 51.97 -6.48
N THR A 20 51.29 51.04 -5.64
CA THR A 20 51.22 50.97 -4.15
C THR A 20 52.44 51.73 -3.53
N PRO A 21 52.46 52.16 -2.24
CA PRO A 21 52.85 51.26 -1.12
C PRO A 21 52.23 51.60 0.28
N ALA A 22 52.67 50.83 1.30
CA ALA A 22 52.07 50.51 2.60
C ALA A 22 52.33 51.46 3.81
N SER A 23 51.51 51.35 4.88
CA SER A 23 51.92 51.05 6.29
C SER A 23 50.74 51.12 7.31
N LYS A 24 50.74 50.21 8.30
CA LYS A 24 49.87 50.11 9.52
C LYS A 24 50.45 51.00 10.65
N PRO A 25 49.79 51.36 11.81
CA PRO A 25 49.05 50.41 12.70
C PRO A 25 48.00 50.95 13.75
N LYS A 26 47.48 50.00 14.55
CA LYS A 26 46.96 50.05 15.96
C LYS A 26 45.47 50.35 16.26
N ALA A 27 44.74 49.25 16.50
CA ALA A 27 44.03 48.86 17.73
C ALA A 27 43.23 49.88 18.57
N ALA A 28 41.92 49.60 18.76
CA ALA A 28 41.26 49.64 20.07
C ALA A 28 39.98 48.77 20.07
N LYS A 29 39.75 48.09 21.20
CA LYS A 29 38.79 47.01 21.49
C LYS A 29 37.33 47.48 21.56
N ALA A 30 36.40 46.59 21.22
CA ALA A 30 35.22 46.34 22.04
C ALA A 30 34.74 44.89 21.86
N LYS A 31 34.69 44.16 22.97
CA LYS A 31 34.06 42.84 23.13
C LYS A 31 32.55 42.98 22.93
N ALA A 32 31.94 42.10 22.15
CA ALA A 32 30.56 41.70 22.35
C ALA A 32 30.33 40.30 21.75
N THR A 33 29.86 39.41 22.62
CA THR A 33 28.97 38.26 22.36
C THR A 33 29.48 37.17 21.41
N ASP A 34 29.85 36.04 22.03
CA ASP A 34 29.76 34.70 21.44
C ASP A 34 28.35 34.48 20.89
N THR A 35 28.21 34.69 19.59
CA THR A 35 27.33 33.89 18.77
C THR A 35 28.26 33.01 17.98
N ASP A 36 28.19 31.70 18.18
CA ASP A 36 28.78 30.70 17.28
C ASP A 36 28.14 30.88 15.89
N ALA A 37 28.63 31.87 15.16
CA ALA A 37 28.42 32.02 13.74
C ALA A 37 29.25 30.91 13.11
N TYR A 38 28.59 29.78 12.85
CA TYR A 38 29.10 28.80 11.92
C TYR A 38 29.22 29.52 10.56
N ASP A 39 30.44 29.97 10.24
CA ASP A 39 30.84 30.42 8.92
C ASP A 39 30.69 29.24 7.95
N PHE A 40 29.51 29.15 7.31
CA PHE A 40 29.31 28.33 6.12
C PHE A 40 29.87 29.06 4.88
N GLU A 41 31.09 29.60 5.00
CA GLU A 41 31.80 30.14 3.85
C GLU A 41 32.38 28.98 3.04
N GLY A 42 31.62 28.53 2.04
CA GLY A 42 32.18 28.12 0.74
C GLY A 42 33.11 26.91 0.69
N THR A 43 33.06 25.96 1.64
CA THR A 43 33.51 24.60 1.34
C THR A 43 32.47 23.96 0.43
N GLU A 44 32.73 23.98 -0.87
CA GLU A 44 32.03 23.16 -1.85
C GLU A 44 32.00 21.73 -1.29
N PHE A 45 30.82 21.23 -0.95
CA PHE A 45 30.65 19.95 -0.29
C PHE A 45 31.01 18.85 -1.30
N GLU A 46 32.27 18.43 -1.30
CA GLU A 46 32.80 17.41 -2.21
C GLU A 46 32.32 16.04 -1.74
N ILE A 47 31.24 15.56 -2.34
CA ILE A 47 30.71 14.21 -2.14
C ILE A 47 31.45 13.26 -3.08
N ASP A 48 31.94 12.14 -2.55
CA ASP A 48 32.53 11.08 -3.36
C ASP A 48 31.55 10.61 -4.45
N PRO A 49 31.91 10.70 -5.74
CA PRO A 49 31.09 10.23 -6.85
C PRO A 49 30.60 8.78 -6.71
N GLU A 50 31.32 7.94 -5.97
CA GLU A 50 30.92 6.55 -5.72
C GLU A 50 29.61 6.46 -4.92
N LEU A 51 29.33 7.44 -4.06
CA LEU A 51 28.11 7.47 -3.22
C LEU A 51 26.83 7.75 -4.02
N PHE A 52 26.93 8.19 -5.28
CA PHE A 52 25.79 8.31 -6.20
C PHE A 52 25.49 7.00 -6.93
N ASN A 53 26.26 5.94 -6.69
CA ASN A 53 26.03 4.65 -7.30
C ASN A 53 24.79 3.98 -6.70
N ASP A 54 23.93 3.43 -7.56
CA ASP A 54 22.70 2.73 -7.18
C ASP A 54 22.95 1.53 -6.22
N ASN A 55 24.19 1.03 -6.16
CA ASN A 55 24.59 -0.01 -5.21
C ASN A 55 24.42 0.39 -3.73
N TYR A 56 24.42 1.70 -3.43
CA TYR A 56 24.17 2.23 -2.09
C TYR A 56 22.69 2.51 -1.82
N ASN A 57 21.82 2.40 -2.83
CA ASN A 57 20.38 2.57 -2.67
C ASN A 57 19.80 1.32 -2.01
N GLN A 58 19.26 1.48 -0.80
CA GLN A 58 18.44 0.46 -0.17
C GLN A 58 16.97 0.83 -0.36
N VAL A 59 16.23 -0.01 -1.08
CA VAL A 59 14.77 0.10 -1.15
C VAL A 59 14.23 -0.19 0.26
N ARG A 60 13.54 0.78 0.85
CA ARG A 60 12.85 0.62 2.13
C ARG A 60 11.38 0.84 1.89
N LYS A 61 10.55 -0.01 2.53
CA LYS A 61 9.11 0.20 2.53
C LYS A 61 8.81 1.59 3.11
N PRO A 62 8.10 2.45 2.37
CA PRO A 62 7.75 3.76 2.87
C PRO A 62 6.83 3.63 4.10
N ILE A 63 6.99 4.53 5.07
CA ILE A 63 6.05 4.68 6.17
C ILE A 63 4.87 5.48 5.60
N LEU A 64 3.80 4.77 5.29
CA LEU A 64 2.59 5.35 4.73
C LEU A 64 1.52 5.49 5.83
N PRO A 65 0.61 6.46 5.70
CA PRO A 65 -0.55 6.55 6.56
C PRO A 65 -1.38 5.28 6.49
N TYR A 66 -2.03 4.88 7.58
CA TYR A 66 -2.81 3.65 7.65
C TYR A 66 -4.31 3.89 7.77
N GLY A 67 -5.10 2.93 7.28
CA GLY A 67 -6.53 2.84 7.50
C GLY A 67 -6.91 1.52 8.19
N ILE A 68 -8.03 1.54 8.89
CA ILE A 68 -8.54 0.43 9.70
C ILE A 68 -9.83 -0.11 9.05
N VAL A 69 -9.92 -1.42 8.88
CA VAL A 69 -11.16 -2.06 8.44
C VAL A 69 -12.10 -2.21 9.63
N VAL A 70 -13.26 -1.56 9.55
CA VAL A 70 -14.31 -1.61 10.57
C VAL A 70 -15.33 -2.67 10.18
N ASN A 71 -15.51 -3.67 11.06
CA ASN A 71 -16.42 -4.79 10.86
C ASN A 71 -17.82 -4.57 11.46
N ASP A 72 -18.07 -3.43 12.08
CA ASP A 72 -19.34 -3.12 12.74
C ASP A 72 -20.37 -2.47 11.78
N LYS A 73 -21.53 -2.03 12.28
CA LYS A 73 -22.55 -1.32 11.50
C LYS A 73 -22.50 0.19 11.80
N PRO A 74 -22.11 1.05 10.84
CA PRO A 74 -21.74 0.75 9.44
C PRO A 74 -20.31 0.16 9.29
N ALA A 75 -20.13 -0.69 8.27
CA ALA A 75 -18.83 -1.31 7.96
C ALA A 75 -18.14 -0.54 6.85
N GLY A 76 -16.82 -0.44 6.91
CA GLY A 76 -16.07 0.34 5.94
C GLY A 76 -14.60 0.47 6.30
N LEU A 77 -13.96 1.46 5.70
CA LEU A 77 -12.57 1.82 5.94
C LEU A 77 -12.53 3.10 6.77
N LEU A 78 -12.04 3.01 8.00
CA LEU A 78 -11.83 4.16 8.87
C LEU A 78 -10.40 4.68 8.69
N ILE A 79 -10.25 5.93 8.30
CA ILE A 79 -8.95 6.62 8.28
C ILE A 79 -8.91 7.54 9.50
N PRO A 80 -8.08 7.26 10.51
CA PRO A 80 -7.96 8.11 11.69
C PRO A 80 -7.57 9.55 11.33
N GLU A 81 -8.01 10.52 12.13
CA GLU A 81 -7.76 11.94 11.87
C GLU A 81 -6.26 12.28 11.71
N ASP A 82 -5.41 11.73 12.58
CA ASP A 82 -3.96 11.92 12.51
C ASP A 82 -3.34 11.30 11.25
N GLN A 83 -3.99 10.30 10.66
CA GLN A 83 -3.58 9.66 9.41
C GLN A 83 -4.09 10.42 8.19
N LEU A 84 -5.25 11.09 8.27
CA LEU A 84 -5.75 12.00 7.23
C LEU A 84 -4.76 13.15 7.00
N GLU A 85 -4.27 13.75 8.10
CA GLU A 85 -3.25 14.80 8.02
C GLU A 85 -1.96 14.29 7.38
N LYS A 86 -1.48 13.11 7.80
CA LYS A 86 -0.27 12.46 7.24
C LYS A 86 -0.42 12.07 5.78
N ALA A 87 -1.63 11.70 5.35
CA ALA A 87 -1.94 11.42 3.94
C ALA A 87 -1.94 12.69 3.08
N GLY A 88 -1.99 13.87 3.71
CA GLY A 88 -2.14 15.14 3.03
C GLY A 88 -3.46 15.19 2.28
N TRP A 89 -4.56 14.93 2.99
CA TRP A 89 -5.91 15.06 2.46
C TRP A 89 -6.14 16.50 1.99
N LEU A 90 -6.66 16.68 0.76
CA LEU A 90 -6.73 17.99 0.12
C LEU A 90 -7.79 18.89 0.76
N GLU A 91 -8.92 18.30 1.15
CA GLU A 91 -10.02 18.98 1.84
C GLU A 91 -10.39 18.17 3.09
N MET A 92 -9.95 18.63 4.25
CA MET A 92 -10.19 17.92 5.50
C MET A 92 -11.70 17.83 5.78
N PRO A 93 -12.23 16.64 6.14
CA PRO A 93 -13.63 16.47 6.49
C PRO A 93 -13.98 17.31 7.72
N GLY A 94 -15.23 17.78 7.79
CA GLY A 94 -15.72 18.52 8.96
C GLY A 94 -15.92 17.59 10.17
N GLU A 95 -16.08 18.16 11.37
CA GLU A 95 -16.36 17.37 12.59
C GLU A 95 -17.62 16.50 12.45
N ASP A 96 -18.62 16.97 11.70
CA ASP A 96 -19.88 16.25 11.45
C ASP A 96 -19.70 15.01 10.55
N ASP A 97 -18.62 14.95 9.77
CA ASP A 97 -18.31 13.84 8.85
C ASP A 97 -17.41 12.77 9.51
N LEU A 98 -16.88 13.07 10.70
CA LEU A 98 -16.03 12.14 11.45
C LEU A 98 -16.88 11.15 12.25
N THR A 99 -16.46 9.90 12.25
CA THR A 99 -17.08 8.83 13.03
C THR A 99 -16.10 8.30 14.08
N THR A 100 -16.56 8.20 15.31
CA THR A 100 -15.83 7.52 16.39
C THR A 100 -16.23 6.05 16.42
N VAL A 101 -15.25 5.16 16.30
CA VAL A 101 -15.43 3.71 16.40
C VAL A 101 -14.67 3.18 17.60
N THR A 102 -15.37 2.51 18.50
CA THR A 102 -14.78 1.84 19.66
C THR A 102 -14.11 0.54 19.22
N LEU A 103 -12.77 0.54 19.19
CA LEU A 103 -11.95 -0.65 18.96
C LEU A 103 -11.35 -1.12 20.29
N THR A 104 -10.02 -1.29 20.36
CA THR A 104 -9.30 -1.37 21.64
C THR A 104 -9.28 -0.02 22.36
N GLU A 105 -9.23 1.05 21.58
CA GLU A 105 -9.36 2.44 22.00
C GLU A 105 -10.40 3.11 21.08
N ASP A 106 -11.03 4.18 21.56
CA ASP A 106 -11.92 4.97 20.73
C ASP A 106 -11.09 5.74 19.68
N VAL A 107 -11.33 5.43 18.41
CA VAL A 107 -10.64 6.07 17.29
C VAL A 107 -11.64 6.89 16.50
N THR A 108 -11.38 8.19 16.39
CA THR A 108 -12.16 9.12 15.55
C THR A 108 -11.47 9.31 14.20
N GLY A 109 -12.24 9.26 13.12
CA GLY A 109 -11.71 9.42 11.77
C GLY A 109 -12.79 9.43 10.71
N LEU A 110 -12.37 9.52 9.45
CA LEU A 110 -13.27 9.46 8.30
C LEU A 110 -13.63 8.01 8.02
N LEU A 111 -14.91 7.66 8.12
CA LEU A 111 -15.41 6.32 7.79
C LEU A 111 -15.94 6.27 6.37
N ILE A 112 -15.25 5.54 5.51
CA ILE A 112 -15.60 5.35 4.10
C ILE A 112 -16.34 4.02 3.95
N THR A 113 -17.66 4.11 3.80
CA THR A 113 -18.54 2.94 3.53
C THR A 113 -18.70 2.67 2.04
N GLU A 114 -18.58 3.70 1.22
CA GLU A 114 -18.59 3.64 -0.24
C GLU A 114 -17.50 4.58 -0.75
N GLY A 115 -16.76 4.16 -1.77
CA GLY A 115 -15.70 5.01 -2.29
C GLY A 115 -15.13 4.55 -3.61
N ARG A 116 -14.59 5.53 -4.35
CA ARG A 116 -13.81 5.33 -5.57
C ARG A 116 -12.33 5.29 -5.19
N LEU A 117 -11.65 4.19 -5.51
CA LEU A 117 -10.26 4.00 -5.11
C LEU A 117 -9.42 3.35 -6.21
N LEU A 118 -8.12 3.63 -6.19
CA LEU A 118 -7.10 2.94 -6.97
C LEU A 118 -6.30 2.05 -6.03
N VAL A 119 -6.09 0.79 -6.40
CA VAL A 119 -5.13 -0.07 -5.70
C VAL A 119 -3.79 0.08 -6.40
N LEU A 120 -2.85 0.78 -5.75
CA LEU A 120 -1.53 1.02 -6.32
C LEU A 120 -0.65 -0.22 -6.20
N ALA A 121 -0.66 -0.85 -5.03
CA ALA A 121 0.13 -2.02 -4.73
C ALA A 121 -0.53 -2.84 -3.62
N PHE A 122 -0.19 -4.13 -3.52
CA PHE A 122 -0.66 -4.98 -2.45
C PHE A 122 0.40 -6.02 -2.08
N ALA A 123 0.50 -6.32 -0.79
CA ALA A 123 1.32 -7.43 -0.32
C ALA A 123 0.58 -8.76 -0.56
N PRO A 124 1.26 -9.84 -0.96
CA PRO A 124 0.66 -11.17 -1.03
C PRO A 124 0.06 -11.58 0.32
N GLU A 125 -0.90 -12.49 0.31
CA GLU A 125 -1.55 -12.94 1.53
C GLU A 125 -0.55 -13.63 2.45
N TYR A 126 -0.50 -13.20 3.70
CA TYR A 126 0.40 -13.75 4.70
C TYR A 126 -0.33 -14.05 6.00
N ILE A 127 0.23 -14.99 6.73
CA ILE A 127 -0.24 -15.42 8.05
C ILE A 127 0.56 -14.66 9.09
N ARG A 128 -0.13 -14.09 10.08
CA ARG A 128 0.47 -13.49 11.27
C ARG A 128 -0.18 -14.03 12.53
N TYR A 129 0.55 -14.00 13.64
CA TYR A 129 -0.07 -14.18 14.95
C TYR A 129 -0.99 -13.00 15.26
N LYS A 130 -2.10 -13.28 15.93
CA LYS A 130 -3.01 -12.25 16.43
C LYS A 130 -2.32 -11.43 17.52
N SER A 131 -2.75 -10.18 17.70
CA SER A 131 -2.10 -9.25 18.62
C SER A 131 -2.30 -9.62 20.10
N ASP A 132 -3.25 -10.50 20.42
CA ASP A 132 -3.54 -11.02 21.76
C ASP A 132 -2.68 -12.22 22.16
N VAL A 133 -1.82 -12.73 21.26
CA VAL A 133 -0.90 -13.83 21.58
C VAL A 133 0.35 -13.27 22.26
N GLU A 134 0.57 -13.68 23.51
CA GLU A 134 1.76 -13.28 24.28
C GLU A 134 3.06 -13.67 23.56
N GLU A 135 4.09 -12.83 23.70
CA GLU A 135 5.46 -12.96 23.13
C GLU A 135 5.60 -12.84 21.61
N VAL A 136 4.63 -13.32 20.82
CA VAL A 136 4.72 -13.39 19.35
C VAL A 136 3.62 -12.58 18.64
N GLY A 137 2.78 -11.87 19.38
CA GLY A 137 1.65 -11.12 18.84
C GLY A 137 2.03 -10.21 17.68
N GLY A 138 1.31 -10.34 16.57
CA GLY A 138 1.54 -9.55 15.36
C GLY A 138 2.72 -9.98 14.48
N SER A 139 3.52 -10.97 14.90
CA SER A 139 4.67 -11.44 14.12
C SER A 139 4.25 -12.24 12.87
N PHE A 140 5.06 -12.11 11.82
CA PHE A 140 4.88 -12.79 10.55
C PHE A 140 5.23 -14.27 10.68
N VAL A 141 4.35 -15.14 10.20
CA VAL A 141 4.53 -16.60 10.19
C VAL A 141 5.07 -17.07 8.84
N GLY A 142 4.46 -16.60 7.75
CA GLY A 142 4.74 -17.06 6.41
C GLY A 142 3.66 -16.63 5.42
N PHE A 143 3.90 -16.85 4.14
CA PHE A 143 2.87 -16.62 3.10
C PHE A 143 1.75 -17.65 3.21
N TYR A 144 0.53 -17.23 2.92
CA TYR A 144 -0.65 -18.07 3.03
C TYR A 144 -0.55 -19.32 2.15
N GLU A 145 -0.14 -19.17 0.89
CA GLU A 145 -0.03 -20.30 -0.05
C GLU A 145 0.92 -21.40 0.46
N ASP A 146 2.07 -21.00 1.01
CA ASP A 146 3.08 -21.95 1.50
C ASP A 146 2.73 -22.53 2.89
N TYR A 147 2.07 -21.75 3.75
CA TYR A 147 1.87 -22.06 5.17
C TYR A 147 0.42 -22.33 5.56
N ARG A 148 -0.53 -22.41 4.60
CA ARG A 148 -1.97 -22.67 4.87
C ARG A 148 -2.22 -23.88 5.76
N HIS A 149 -1.41 -24.94 5.61
CA HIS A 149 -1.52 -26.19 6.39
C HIS A 149 -1.17 -26.02 7.87
N ARG A 150 -0.52 -24.91 8.27
CA ARG A 150 -0.16 -24.59 9.65
C ARG A 150 -1.04 -23.51 10.27
N LEU A 151 -2.06 -23.05 9.54
CA LEU A 151 -2.93 -21.99 9.98
C LEU A 151 -3.80 -22.46 11.15
N ASP A 152 -3.57 -21.90 12.33
CA ASP A 152 -4.47 -22.03 13.46
C ASP A 152 -5.36 -20.78 13.58
N LYS A 153 -6.65 -20.91 13.21
CA LYS A 153 -7.63 -19.81 13.25
C LYS A 153 -7.82 -19.20 14.65
N LYS A 154 -7.42 -19.89 15.71
CA LYS A 154 -7.51 -19.35 17.08
C LYS A 154 -6.41 -18.33 17.36
N THR A 155 -5.18 -18.62 16.96
CA THR A 155 -3.99 -17.83 17.31
C THR A 155 -3.43 -17.00 16.14
N MET A 156 -3.88 -17.26 14.91
CA MET A 156 -3.38 -16.63 13.69
C MET A 156 -4.50 -15.99 12.87
N ASP A 157 -4.14 -14.93 12.14
CA ASP A 157 -4.97 -14.26 11.15
C ASP A 157 -4.29 -14.29 9.78
N VAL A 158 -5.10 -14.39 8.71
CA VAL A 158 -4.63 -14.17 7.34
C VAL A 158 -4.87 -12.71 6.98
N CYS A 159 -3.81 -12.03 6.54
CA CYS A 159 -3.81 -10.60 6.26
C CYS A 159 -3.18 -10.30 4.91
N SER A 160 -3.59 -9.18 4.32
CA SER A 160 -2.88 -8.55 3.20
C SER A 160 -3.04 -7.03 3.30
N GLU A 161 -1.98 -6.33 2.96
CA GLU A 161 -1.90 -4.87 3.00
C GLU A 161 -2.04 -4.31 1.60
N HIS A 162 -2.88 -3.29 1.45
CA HIS A 162 -3.17 -2.67 0.17
C HIS A 162 -2.88 -1.18 0.26
N ALA A 163 -2.05 -0.66 -0.64
CA ALA A 163 -1.81 0.77 -0.79
C ALA A 163 -2.89 1.35 -1.70
N LEU A 164 -3.74 2.19 -1.14
CA LEU A 164 -4.93 2.74 -1.78
C LEU A 164 -4.79 4.25 -2.02
N MET A 165 -5.33 4.71 -3.13
CA MET A 165 -5.54 6.14 -3.41
C MET A 165 -7.04 6.38 -3.59
N PHE A 166 -7.65 7.16 -2.71
CA PHE A 166 -9.05 7.55 -2.82
C PHE A 166 -9.22 8.68 -3.83
N LEU A 167 -10.29 8.60 -4.61
CA LEU A 167 -10.64 9.54 -5.65
C LEU A 167 -12.01 10.17 -5.38
N ASP A 168 -12.21 11.39 -5.90
CA ASP A 168 -13.53 12.01 -5.99
C ASP A 168 -14.32 11.51 -7.21
N ASP A 169 -15.54 12.01 -7.38
CA ASP A 169 -16.43 11.69 -8.51
C ASP A 169 -15.86 12.09 -9.88
N LYS A 170 -14.86 12.99 -9.89
CA LYS A 170 -14.16 13.48 -11.09
C LYS A 170 -12.82 12.77 -11.29
N ASN A 171 -12.58 11.69 -10.57
CA ASN A 171 -11.34 10.91 -10.58
C ASN A 171 -10.08 11.74 -10.22
N GLN A 172 -10.24 12.78 -9.39
CA GLN A 172 -9.14 13.49 -8.77
C GLN A 172 -8.77 12.84 -7.43
N PRO A 173 -7.48 12.67 -7.12
CA PRO A 173 -7.04 12.17 -5.81
C PRO A 173 -7.54 13.05 -4.68
N LEU A 174 -8.09 12.45 -3.62
CA LEU A 174 -8.52 13.16 -2.41
C LEU A 174 -7.35 13.47 -1.47
N HIS A 175 -6.22 12.81 -1.64
CA HIS A 175 -5.04 12.95 -0.82
C HIS A 175 -3.76 12.78 -1.65
N THR A 176 -2.63 13.22 -1.10
CA THR A 176 -1.36 13.27 -1.84
C THR A 176 -0.52 12.01 -1.67
N THR A 177 -0.66 11.32 -0.54
CA THR A 177 0.12 10.13 -0.18
C THR A 177 -0.80 8.91 -0.03
N PRO A 178 -0.49 7.75 -0.64
CA PRO A 178 -1.33 6.56 -0.54
C PRO A 178 -1.55 6.07 0.89
N VAL A 179 -2.75 5.57 1.18
CA VAL A 179 -3.13 5.02 2.49
C VAL A 179 -3.04 3.50 2.47
N VAL A 180 -2.38 2.91 3.46
CA VAL A 180 -2.24 1.46 3.59
C VAL A 180 -3.36 0.90 4.44
N VAL A 181 -4.15 0.02 3.86
CA VAL A 181 -5.23 -0.68 4.56
C VAL A 181 -4.89 -2.15 4.69
N ARG A 182 -4.91 -2.67 5.93
CA ARG A 182 -4.72 -4.09 6.20
C ARG A 182 -6.08 -4.79 6.29
N PHE A 183 -6.39 -5.59 5.28
CA PHE A 183 -7.56 -6.46 5.29
C PHE A 183 -7.23 -7.78 5.99
N LYS A 184 -8.19 -8.29 6.77
CA LYS A 184 -8.04 -9.55 7.53
C LYS A 184 -9.18 -10.52 7.21
N ASN A 185 -8.87 -11.82 7.15
CA ASN A 185 -9.83 -12.92 7.11
C ASN A 185 -10.96 -12.69 6.09
N VAL A 186 -12.23 -12.62 6.53
CA VAL A 186 -13.41 -12.48 5.65
C VAL A 186 -13.34 -11.21 4.80
N ALA A 187 -12.92 -10.08 5.38
CA ALA A 187 -12.82 -8.82 4.65
C ALA A 187 -11.74 -8.88 3.56
N LEU A 188 -10.64 -9.59 3.82
CA LEU A 188 -9.59 -9.84 2.84
C LEU A 188 -10.11 -10.62 1.65
N TRP A 189 -10.70 -11.80 1.88
CA TRP A 189 -11.17 -12.66 0.80
C TRP A 189 -12.28 -12.03 -0.01
N SER A 190 -13.19 -11.29 0.66
CA SER A 190 -14.24 -10.53 -0.01
C SER A 190 -13.69 -9.43 -0.91
N PHE A 191 -12.75 -8.61 -0.41
CA PHE A 191 -12.15 -7.54 -1.20
C PHE A 191 -11.30 -8.09 -2.35
N LYS A 192 -10.50 -9.14 -2.10
CA LYS A 192 -9.68 -9.81 -3.12
C LYS A 192 -10.53 -10.32 -4.29
N SER A 193 -11.61 -11.03 -3.98
CA SER A 193 -12.51 -11.60 -5.00
C SER A 193 -13.11 -10.51 -5.89
N VAL A 194 -13.65 -9.44 -5.30
CA VAL A 194 -14.22 -8.31 -6.04
C VAL A 194 -13.16 -7.60 -6.89
N ARG A 195 -11.97 -7.34 -6.32
CA ARG A 195 -10.86 -6.70 -7.01
C ARG A 195 -10.39 -7.50 -8.23
N GLU A 196 -10.24 -8.82 -8.10
CA GLU A 196 -9.81 -9.69 -9.19
C GLU A 196 -10.87 -9.81 -10.30
N GLU A 197 -12.15 -9.92 -9.92
CA GLU A 197 -13.27 -9.93 -10.88
C GLU A 197 -13.37 -8.60 -11.64
N PHE A 198 -13.21 -7.48 -10.94
CA PHE A 198 -13.15 -6.15 -11.54
C PHE A 198 -11.99 -6.04 -12.54
N TYR A 199 -10.76 -6.41 -12.16
CA TYR A 199 -9.62 -6.30 -13.07
C TYR A 199 -9.76 -7.18 -14.30
N ARG A 200 -10.24 -8.42 -14.15
CA ARG A 200 -10.50 -9.30 -15.29
C ARG A 200 -11.54 -8.70 -16.24
N SER A 201 -12.60 -8.11 -15.67
CA SER A 201 -13.65 -7.44 -16.45
C SER A 201 -13.12 -6.18 -17.12
N LEU A 202 -12.31 -5.38 -16.44
CA LEU A 202 -11.67 -4.17 -16.96
C LEU A 202 -10.72 -4.48 -18.12
N GLU A 203 -9.88 -5.51 -17.97
CA GLU A 203 -8.97 -5.97 -19.02
C GLU A 203 -9.73 -6.45 -20.27
N LYS A 204 -10.86 -7.13 -20.09
CA LYS A 204 -11.75 -7.55 -21.18
C LYS A 204 -12.41 -6.35 -21.86
N THR A 205 -13.04 -5.46 -21.10
CA THR A 205 -13.68 -4.25 -21.63
C THR A 205 -12.68 -3.34 -22.34
N PHE A 206 -11.45 -3.24 -21.83
CA PHE A 206 -10.36 -2.54 -22.51
C PHE A 206 -9.99 -3.20 -23.84
N ALA A 207 -9.86 -4.53 -23.86
CA ALA A 207 -9.59 -5.28 -25.08
C ALA A 207 -10.68 -5.08 -26.15
N ASP A 208 -11.95 -5.14 -25.73
CA ASP A 208 -13.10 -4.94 -26.60
C ASP A 208 -13.19 -3.50 -27.13
N TYR A 209 -12.98 -2.49 -26.26
CA TYR A 209 -13.04 -1.07 -26.63
C TYR A 209 -11.95 -0.70 -27.65
N PHE A 210 -10.71 -1.16 -27.42
CA PHE A 210 -9.57 -0.84 -28.28
C PHE A 210 -9.36 -1.85 -29.42
N GLN A 211 -10.21 -2.88 -29.53
CA GLN A 211 -10.11 -3.96 -30.50
C GLN A 211 -8.72 -4.64 -30.50
N VAL A 212 -8.17 -4.84 -29.30
CA VAL A 212 -6.90 -5.53 -29.10
C VAL A 212 -7.16 -6.93 -28.53
N PRO A 213 -6.29 -7.92 -28.78
CA PRO A 213 -6.46 -9.24 -28.18
C PRO A 213 -6.39 -9.16 -26.65
N PHE A 214 -7.29 -9.90 -26.00
CA PHE A 214 -7.28 -10.03 -24.55
C PHE A 214 -5.94 -10.59 -24.06
N SER A 215 -5.39 -9.95 -23.04
CA SER A 215 -4.11 -10.32 -22.44
C SER A 215 -4.06 -9.80 -21.02
N GLY A 216 -3.69 -10.67 -20.09
CA GLY A 216 -3.50 -10.31 -18.68
C GLY A 216 -2.52 -9.16 -18.53
N LYS A 217 -2.90 -8.14 -17.77
CA LYS A 217 -2.11 -6.93 -17.60
C LYS A 217 -1.30 -6.98 -16.30
N SER A 218 -0.23 -6.20 -16.25
CA SER A 218 0.61 -6.08 -15.05
C SER A 218 -0.08 -5.27 -13.96
N ASP A 219 0.39 -5.39 -12.72
CA ASP A 219 -0.18 -4.64 -11.59
C ASP A 219 -0.05 -3.12 -11.77
N LYS A 220 1.03 -2.66 -12.39
CA LYS A 220 1.21 -1.24 -12.77
C LYS A 220 0.18 -0.76 -13.81
N TRP A 221 -0.38 -1.65 -14.63
CA TRP A 221 -1.50 -1.32 -15.50
C TRP A 221 -2.82 -1.32 -14.72
N ARG A 222 -3.02 -2.33 -13.85
CA ARG A 222 -4.21 -2.46 -13.01
C ARG A 222 -4.38 -1.31 -12.02
N SER A 223 -3.28 -0.68 -11.60
CA SER A 223 -3.30 0.51 -10.74
C SER A 223 -3.98 1.73 -11.36
N LEU A 224 -4.27 1.70 -12.67
CA LEU A 224 -5.03 2.75 -13.38
C LEU A 224 -6.54 2.50 -13.36
N GLY A 225 -6.98 1.32 -12.91
CA GLY A 225 -8.39 0.98 -12.79
C GLY A 225 -9.01 1.60 -11.54
N VAL A 226 -10.08 2.38 -11.72
CA VAL A 226 -10.87 2.96 -10.63
C VAL A 226 -11.85 1.93 -10.14
N LEU A 227 -11.59 1.40 -8.95
CA LEU A 227 -12.47 0.47 -8.27
C LEU A 227 -13.46 1.29 -7.43
N GLU A 228 -14.72 1.27 -7.82
CA GLU A 228 -15.83 1.83 -7.04
C GLU A 228 -16.46 0.71 -6.24
N VAL A 229 -16.38 0.79 -4.92
CA VAL A 229 -16.80 -0.28 -4.00
C VAL A 229 -17.75 0.22 -2.94
N GLU A 230 -18.66 -0.67 -2.53
CA GLU A 230 -19.52 -0.50 -1.37
C GLU A 230 -19.23 -1.58 -0.33
N PHE A 231 -18.96 -1.15 0.90
CA PHE A 231 -18.74 -1.99 2.07
C PHE A 231 -20.02 -2.09 2.90
N LYS A 232 -20.39 -3.31 3.29
CA LYS A 232 -21.51 -3.54 4.21
C LYS A 232 -21.15 -4.58 5.27
N ALA A 233 -21.77 -4.44 6.44
CA ALA A 233 -21.64 -5.38 7.53
C ALA A 233 -22.55 -6.59 7.29
N ILE A 234 -21.97 -7.73 6.95
CA ILE A 234 -22.70 -9.00 6.77
C ILE A 234 -22.36 -9.92 7.94
N LYS A 235 -23.39 -10.57 8.50
CA LYS A 235 -23.21 -11.55 9.57
C LYS A 235 -22.71 -12.85 8.98
N GLU A 236 -21.47 -13.20 9.30
CA GLU A 236 -20.80 -14.43 8.87
C GLU A 236 -20.48 -15.31 10.07
N GLY A 237 -20.51 -16.63 9.86
CA GLY A 237 -20.24 -17.64 10.88
C GLY A 237 -21.39 -18.64 11.11
N GLU A 238 -21.08 -19.71 11.83
CA GLU A 238 -22.01 -20.81 12.09
C GLU A 238 -22.68 -20.69 13.46
N GLY A 239 -23.99 -20.95 13.49
CA GLY A 239 -24.78 -21.02 14.73
C GLY A 239 -24.73 -19.74 15.57
N LYS A 240 -24.21 -19.85 16.80
CA LYS A 240 -24.13 -18.75 17.78
C LYS A 240 -22.94 -17.79 17.56
N ASN A 241 -21.99 -18.14 16.69
CA ASN A 241 -20.78 -17.35 16.43
C ASN A 241 -20.92 -16.47 15.19
N LYS A 242 -22.14 -15.96 14.92
CA LYS A 242 -22.38 -15.02 13.83
C LYS A 242 -21.94 -13.62 14.25
N HIS A 243 -20.86 -13.15 13.64
CA HIS A 243 -20.33 -11.81 13.88
C HIS A 243 -20.48 -10.96 12.63
N ASN A 244 -20.66 -9.65 12.81
CA ASN A 244 -20.62 -8.72 11.69
C ASN A 244 -19.18 -8.72 11.13
N CYS A 245 -19.06 -8.85 9.81
CA CYS A 245 -17.81 -8.75 9.07
C CYS A 245 -17.99 -7.73 7.96
N CYS A 246 -16.96 -6.92 7.71
CA CYS A 246 -16.92 -6.03 6.55
C CYS A 246 -16.78 -6.88 5.29
N LYS A 247 -17.77 -6.80 4.40
CA LYS A 247 -17.72 -7.42 3.07
C LYS A 247 -17.89 -6.34 2.02
N THR A 248 -17.18 -6.50 0.90
CA THR A 248 -17.40 -5.72 -0.31
C THR A 248 -18.59 -6.34 -1.03
N VAL A 249 -19.72 -5.64 -1.06
CA VAL A 249 -21.01 -6.20 -1.53
C VAL A 249 -21.31 -5.81 -2.96
N ALA A 250 -20.92 -4.60 -3.35
CA ALA A 250 -21.14 -4.09 -4.69
C ALA A 250 -19.85 -3.47 -5.23
N TYR A 251 -19.70 -3.58 -6.55
CA TYR A 251 -18.71 -2.84 -7.30
C TYR A 251 -19.26 -2.48 -8.68
N THR A 252 -18.78 -1.38 -9.26
CA THR A 252 -19.21 -0.96 -10.59
C THR A 252 -18.49 -1.79 -11.65
N LYS A 253 -19.25 -2.58 -12.42
CA LYS A 253 -18.71 -3.42 -13.51
C LYS A 253 -18.27 -2.56 -14.70
N PRO A 254 -17.05 -2.74 -15.23
CA PRO A 254 -16.58 -2.03 -16.41
C PRO A 254 -17.36 -2.42 -17.68
N THR A 255 -17.91 -1.42 -18.36
CA THR A 255 -18.56 -1.50 -19.68
C THR A 255 -17.88 -0.54 -20.65
N VAL A 256 -18.12 -0.72 -21.94
CA VAL A 256 -17.54 0.13 -23.01
C VAL A 256 -17.92 1.61 -22.81
N GLU A 257 -19.09 1.87 -22.24
CA GLU A 257 -19.61 3.22 -22.01
C GLU A 257 -18.97 3.90 -20.79
N ASN A 258 -18.79 3.17 -19.69
CA ASN A 258 -18.24 3.72 -18.44
C ASN A 258 -16.71 3.60 -18.33
N LEU A 259 -16.03 2.99 -19.31
CA LEU A 259 -14.58 2.77 -19.31
C LEU A 259 -13.80 4.08 -19.08
N SER A 260 -14.25 5.20 -19.65
CA SER A 260 -13.61 6.50 -19.48
C SER A 260 -13.62 7.00 -18.03
N GLN A 261 -14.60 6.57 -17.23
CA GLN A 261 -14.71 6.89 -15.81
C GLN A 261 -13.97 5.89 -14.93
N LEU A 262 -13.89 4.62 -15.36
CA LEU A 262 -13.31 3.52 -14.58
C LEU A 262 -11.84 3.20 -14.93
N TYR A 263 -11.26 3.89 -15.91
CA TYR A 263 -9.88 3.66 -16.32
C TYR A 263 -9.12 4.97 -16.61
N LEU A 264 -8.07 5.23 -15.84
CA LEU A 264 -7.28 6.46 -15.89
C LEU A 264 -6.05 6.32 -16.80
N GLY A 265 -6.29 5.97 -18.07
CA GLY A 265 -5.24 5.72 -19.05
C GLY A 265 -4.69 6.96 -19.77
N THR A 266 -5.20 8.17 -19.50
CA THR A 266 -4.73 9.39 -20.19
C THR A 266 -3.28 9.71 -19.82
N VAL A 267 -2.54 10.38 -20.70
CA VAL A 267 -1.10 10.66 -20.49
C VAL A 267 -0.85 11.33 -19.13
N THR A 268 -1.66 12.35 -18.80
CA THR A 268 -1.54 13.08 -17.54
C THR A 268 -1.88 12.23 -16.32
N ALA A 269 -3.04 11.54 -16.34
CA ALA A 269 -3.48 10.75 -15.19
C ALA A 269 -2.57 9.54 -14.94
N LYS A 270 -2.17 8.87 -16.01
CA LYS A 270 -1.21 7.76 -15.98
C LYS A 270 0.12 8.18 -15.36
N SER A 271 0.69 9.31 -15.79
CA SER A 271 1.96 9.79 -15.25
C SER A 271 1.85 10.11 -13.75
N LEU A 272 0.75 10.73 -13.32
CA LEU A 272 0.52 11.04 -11.91
C LEU A 272 0.40 9.76 -11.06
N ILE A 273 -0.44 8.80 -11.48
CA ILE A 273 -0.67 7.56 -10.74
C ILE A 273 0.58 6.69 -10.70
N TRP A 274 1.32 6.62 -11.81
CA TRP A 274 2.56 5.85 -11.85
C TRP A 274 3.68 6.48 -11.04
N GLN A 275 3.75 7.81 -10.96
CA GLN A 275 4.65 8.47 -10.03
C GLN A 275 4.35 8.06 -8.57
N GLN A 276 3.07 7.99 -8.20
CA GLN A 276 2.65 7.55 -6.86
C GLN A 276 2.93 6.06 -6.63
N HIS A 277 2.71 5.22 -7.65
CA HIS A 277 3.07 3.80 -7.61
C HIS A 277 4.59 3.61 -7.45
N ASP A 278 5.39 4.39 -8.16
CA ASP A 278 6.85 4.29 -8.10
C ASP A 278 7.40 4.87 -6.77
N ALA A 279 6.71 5.85 -6.17
CA ALA A 279 7.02 6.37 -4.84
C ALA A 279 6.82 5.33 -3.72
N ILE A 280 6.00 4.29 -3.96
CA ILE A 280 5.80 3.18 -3.04
C ILE A 280 6.60 1.91 -3.39
N ALA A 281 7.69 2.07 -4.17
CA ALA A 281 8.60 0.98 -4.48
C ALA A 281 9.07 0.24 -3.20
N GLY A 282 9.06 -1.10 -3.25
CA GLY A 282 9.38 -1.95 -2.09
C GLY A 282 8.19 -2.30 -1.19
N PHE A 283 6.99 -1.76 -1.44
CA PHE A 283 5.79 -2.13 -0.68
C PHE A 283 5.45 -3.62 -0.77
N ASN A 284 5.71 -4.23 -1.92
CA ASN A 284 5.42 -5.64 -2.20
C ASN A 284 6.51 -6.59 -1.70
N GLU A 285 7.64 -6.08 -1.19
CA GLU A 285 8.73 -6.93 -0.72
C GLU A 285 8.42 -7.51 0.69
N PRO A 286 8.55 -8.83 0.87
CA PRO A 286 8.37 -9.44 2.17
C PRO A 286 9.59 -9.20 3.07
N GLN A 287 9.42 -8.42 4.13
CA GLN A 287 10.30 -8.48 5.29
C GLN A 287 9.48 -8.46 6.58
N SER A 288 10.08 -9.03 7.63
CA SER A 288 9.61 -9.00 9.02
C SER A 288 9.03 -7.62 9.37
N LEU A 289 7.71 -7.53 9.37
CA LEU A 289 7.00 -6.26 9.46
C LEU A 289 7.34 -5.60 10.81
N PRO A 290 7.82 -4.34 10.83
CA PRO A 290 7.76 -3.55 12.05
C PRO A 290 6.28 -3.34 12.39
N ALA A 291 5.97 -3.52 13.68
CA ALA A 291 4.64 -3.32 14.21
C ALA A 291 4.16 -1.89 13.91
N LEU A 292 2.84 -1.72 13.72
CA LEU A 292 2.25 -0.41 13.55
C LEU A 292 2.53 0.44 14.81
N PRO A 293 2.73 1.76 14.71
CA PRO A 293 2.95 2.61 15.88
C PRO A 293 1.74 2.50 16.82
N GLY A 294 1.97 1.92 18.01
CA GLY A 294 0.95 1.53 18.98
C GLY A 294 1.17 0.12 19.56
N GLU A 295 1.89 -0.75 18.85
CA GLU A 295 2.34 -2.06 19.34
C GLU A 295 3.79 -1.94 19.82
N SER A 296 4.01 -1.98 21.14
CA SER A 296 5.35 -1.95 21.72
C SER A 296 6.08 -3.26 21.46
N VAL A 297 7.02 -3.26 20.51
CA VAL A 297 8.07 -4.28 20.42
C VAL A 297 9.39 -3.62 20.73
N SER A 298 10.02 -4.08 21.82
CA SER A 298 11.41 -3.78 22.14
C SER A 298 12.28 -4.33 21.02
N VAL A 299 12.71 -3.46 20.11
CA VAL A 299 13.80 -3.79 19.19
C VAL A 299 15.07 -3.77 20.04
N ASP A 300 15.53 -4.95 20.46
CA ASP A 300 16.90 -5.11 20.91
C ASP A 300 17.80 -4.78 19.72
N VAL A 301 18.28 -3.54 19.70
CA VAL A 301 19.39 -3.15 18.84
C VAL A 301 20.57 -4.02 19.29
N GLU A 302 20.91 -5.02 18.50
CA GLU A 302 22.14 -5.79 18.67
C GLU A 302 23.31 -4.83 18.43
N VAL A 303 23.76 -4.18 19.50
CA VAL A 303 24.93 -3.32 19.48
C VAL A 303 26.13 -4.20 19.16
N LEU A 304 26.75 -3.95 18.01
CA LEU A 304 28.00 -4.55 17.56
C LEU A 304 28.97 -4.75 18.73
N PRO A 305 29.56 -5.96 18.90
CA PRO A 305 30.45 -6.21 20.03
C PRO A 305 31.71 -5.33 19.92
N PRO A 306 32.12 -4.62 20.99
CA PRO A 306 33.35 -3.86 20.98
C PRO A 306 34.54 -4.83 20.93
N ASN A 307 35.29 -4.74 19.84
CA ASN A 307 36.47 -5.56 19.61
C ASN A 307 37.71 -4.87 20.23
N LYS A 308 38.26 -5.43 21.32
CA LYS A 308 39.72 -5.69 21.53
C LYS A 308 40.07 -6.10 22.97
N ASN A 309 40.51 -7.37 23.08
CA ASN A 309 41.68 -7.89 23.80
C ASN A 309 42.03 -7.37 25.22
N LYS A 310 41.94 -8.28 26.21
CA LYS A 310 43.13 -8.88 26.89
C LYS A 310 42.72 -9.90 27.98
N ASN A 311 43.15 -11.15 27.79
CA ASN A 311 43.75 -12.08 28.76
C ASN A 311 43.24 -12.12 30.23
N LYS A 312 42.63 -13.24 30.66
CA LYS A 312 43.28 -14.38 31.37
C LYS A 312 42.28 -15.35 32.04
N THR A 313 42.55 -16.64 31.80
CA THR A 313 42.43 -17.82 32.69
C THR A 313 41.07 -18.39 33.16
N GLN A 314 40.90 -19.66 32.73
CA GLN A 314 40.46 -20.84 33.49
C GLN A 314 39.01 -20.97 33.95
N SER A 315 38.30 -21.95 33.39
CA SER A 315 38.10 -23.26 34.06
C SER A 315 37.18 -24.17 33.23
N VAL A 316 37.65 -25.39 33.03
CA VAL A 316 37.00 -26.51 32.35
C VAL A 316 36.00 -27.17 33.29
N ARG A 317 34.73 -27.36 32.87
CA ARG A 317 33.95 -28.55 33.27
C ARG A 317 33.11 -29.09 32.11
N LYS A 318 33.31 -30.39 31.89
CA LYS A 318 32.69 -31.27 30.90
C LYS A 318 31.29 -31.68 31.37
N SER A 319 30.33 -31.76 30.44
CA SER A 319 29.27 -32.78 30.47
C SER A 319 28.80 -33.10 29.04
N LYS A 320 28.72 -34.40 28.77
CA LYS A 320 28.50 -35.07 27.48
C LYS A 320 27.04 -35.02 26.98
N PRO A 321 26.80 -35.33 25.69
CA PRO A 321 25.51 -35.19 25.02
C PRO A 321 24.63 -36.44 25.22
N ALA A 322 23.31 -36.25 25.20
CA ALA A 322 22.33 -37.32 25.17
C ALA A 322 21.43 -37.20 23.93
N THR A 323 21.71 -38.06 22.97
CA THR A 323 20.91 -38.40 21.79
C THR A 323 19.69 -39.23 22.18
N LYS A 324 18.48 -38.85 21.72
CA LYS A 324 17.33 -39.75 21.51
C LYS A 324 16.44 -39.27 20.33
N PRO A 325 15.71 -40.20 19.68
CA PRO A 325 15.49 -40.25 18.21
C PRO A 325 14.18 -39.59 17.74
N PRO A 326 14.01 -39.35 16.42
CA PRO A 326 12.82 -38.68 15.85
C PRO A 326 11.59 -39.58 15.93
N ARG A 327 10.45 -39.01 16.34
CA ARG A 327 9.15 -39.69 16.29
C ARG A 327 8.47 -39.47 14.94
N LYS A 328 7.87 -40.56 14.48
CA LYS A 328 7.23 -40.82 13.19
C LYS A 328 6.18 -39.77 12.79
N ILE A 329 6.24 -39.42 11.51
CA ILE A 329 5.17 -38.84 10.70
C ILE A 329 4.01 -39.84 10.65
N GLN A 330 2.80 -39.37 10.99
CA GLN A 330 1.56 -40.01 10.56
C GLN A 330 1.10 -39.26 9.30
N LEU A 331 1.00 -39.98 8.18
CA LEU A 331 0.17 -39.55 7.05
C LEU A 331 -1.27 -39.58 7.54
N ILE A 332 -2.01 -38.50 7.32
CA ILE A 332 -3.47 -38.48 7.35
C ILE A 332 -3.89 -38.19 5.92
N ASP A 333 -4.83 -39.01 5.46
CA ASP A 333 -5.33 -39.13 4.09
C ASP A 333 -5.88 -37.81 3.51
N ASP A 334 -5.62 -37.60 2.22
CA ASP A 334 -5.95 -36.43 1.40
C ASP A 334 -7.40 -36.46 0.83
N ASP A 335 -8.38 -37.03 1.54
CA ASP A 335 -9.71 -37.33 0.95
C ASP A 335 -10.89 -36.43 1.40
N ASP A 336 -10.67 -35.35 2.16
CA ASP A 336 -11.78 -34.50 2.66
C ASP A 336 -11.79 -33.05 2.11
N PHE A 337 -11.16 -32.77 0.96
CA PHE A 337 -11.13 -31.38 0.45
C PHE A 337 -11.23 -31.23 -1.07
N LEU A 338 -12.12 -31.96 -1.72
CA LEU A 338 -12.62 -31.65 -3.07
C LEU A 338 -14.04 -32.21 -3.26
N ASP A 339 -15.07 -31.45 -2.90
CA ASP A 339 -16.36 -31.47 -3.62
C ASP A 339 -17.26 -30.33 -3.14
N GLU A 340 -17.28 -29.20 -3.87
CA GLU A 340 -18.44 -28.30 -3.95
C GLU A 340 -18.33 -27.38 -5.18
N THR A 341 -17.95 -28.00 -6.31
CA THR A 341 -18.13 -27.43 -7.65
C THR A 341 -18.79 -28.50 -8.52
N ASP A 342 -20.09 -28.73 -8.32
CA ASP A 342 -21.00 -29.31 -9.31
C ASP A 342 -22.44 -29.24 -8.77
N ASP A 343 -23.10 -28.09 -8.94
CA ASP A 343 -24.57 -27.98 -8.92
C ASP A 343 -25.02 -26.69 -9.64
N LEU A 344 -24.41 -26.43 -10.79
CA LEU A 344 -24.88 -25.42 -11.75
C LEU A 344 -24.88 -26.04 -13.15
N GLU A 345 -25.88 -26.86 -13.45
CA GLU A 345 -26.53 -26.89 -14.77
C GLU A 345 -27.78 -27.78 -14.79
N ALA A 346 -28.78 -27.30 -15.52
CA ALA A 346 -29.99 -27.98 -16.01
C ALA A 346 -31.19 -28.11 -15.06
N GLU A 347 -32.11 -27.15 -15.18
CA GLU A 347 -33.49 -27.43 -15.66
C GLU A 347 -34.08 -26.14 -16.25
N LEU A 348 -33.96 -26.02 -17.58
CA LEU A 348 -34.79 -25.18 -18.41
C LEU A 348 -36.08 -25.97 -18.67
N ASP A 349 -37.21 -25.52 -18.14
CA ASP A 349 -38.54 -25.89 -18.64
C ASP A 349 -39.13 -24.65 -19.33
N ASP A 350 -38.90 -24.58 -20.63
CA ASP A 350 -39.81 -23.94 -21.58
C ASP A 350 -40.88 -25.01 -21.90
N ASP A 351 -42.16 -24.73 -21.62
CA ASP A 351 -43.34 -25.14 -22.41
C ASP A 351 -44.63 -24.95 -21.59
N ASP A 352 -45.33 -23.83 -21.85
CA ASP A 352 -46.76 -23.79 -22.22
C ASP A 352 -47.32 -22.38 -22.07
N PHE A 353 -47.06 -21.60 -23.11
CA PHE A 353 -47.77 -20.37 -23.45
C PHE A 353 -48.92 -20.77 -24.38
N GLU A 354 -50.06 -21.18 -23.83
CA GLU A 354 -51.32 -21.30 -24.59
C GLU A 354 -52.07 -19.97 -24.52
N GLU A 355 -52.04 -19.29 -25.65
CA GLU A 355 -52.94 -18.21 -26.05
C GLU A 355 -54.22 -18.88 -26.58
N GLU A 356 -55.36 -18.68 -25.93
CA GLU A 356 -56.67 -18.86 -26.57
C GLU A 356 -57.67 -17.80 -26.09
N ASP A 357 -58.32 -17.25 -27.09
CA ASP A 357 -59.16 -16.06 -27.16
C ASP A 357 -60.53 -16.18 -26.45
N ASP A 358 -61.16 -15.01 -26.31
CA ASP A 358 -62.61 -14.73 -26.37
C ASP A 358 -63.56 -15.35 -25.32
N GLU A 359 -64.23 -14.50 -24.54
CA GLU A 359 -65.62 -14.08 -24.84
C GLU A 359 -66.19 -13.10 -23.80
N LEU A 360 -67.10 -12.28 -24.33
CA LEU A 360 -67.94 -11.26 -23.70
C LEU A 360 -68.93 -11.82 -22.66
N ASP A 361 -69.31 -10.96 -21.71
CA ASP A 361 -70.70 -10.67 -21.28
C ASP A 361 -70.62 -10.04 -19.87
N ASP A 362 -70.90 -8.74 -19.71
CA ASP A 362 -72.22 -8.10 -19.55
C ASP A 362 -72.75 -8.13 -18.10
N GLU A 363 -73.25 -6.96 -17.68
CA GLU A 363 -74.10 -6.67 -16.50
C GLU A 363 -73.39 -6.73 -15.11
N GLU A 364 -73.47 -5.76 -14.20
CA GLU A 364 -74.40 -4.65 -13.95
C GLU A 364 -73.72 -3.59 -13.06
#